data_AF-A0A3P6SK90-F1
#
_entry.id   AF-A0A3P6SK90-F1
#
_cell.length_a   1.000
_cell.length_b   1.000
_cell.length_c   1.000
_cell.angle_alpha   90.00
_cell.angle_beta   90.00
_cell.angle_gamma   90.00
#
_symmetry.space_group_name_H-M   'P 1'
#
loop_
_entity.id
_entity.type
_entity.pdbx_description
1 polymer ?
#
loop_
_entity_poly.entity_id
_entity_poly.type
_entity_poly.pdbx_seq_one_letter_code
_entity_poly.pdbx_strand_id
1 'polypeptide(L)'
;MEAVFPRFKALQRLDLSGVKLQVSPDLNAPKLVDLFLDQTLMEVVDFSRWNVPSLQRLSIDDSIPLKFVTGRLPASTKELSITNTLLTAFPQSFFEKSSLRVLILTGSNFDCDPCVFQWSLPVARLIGNQTLCAPVQENCTLGISKHNPDIIRTEFSESPVIPCIAYGSPQPAVEWWLYRPATYLGKFDPAADRPLSTNSCCTVLSGGALMLHNVNRSFIERYVCVARQDSESVSRIFHFRLDYSSWYSLDLFNSVFWGGIATAVLVCSFSFLLNITWILTRKSILWWIQRFLTLLLLTHGNIP
;
A
#
# COMPACT_ATOMS: atom_id res chain seq x y z
N MET A 1 -13.35 6.09 6.38
CA MET A 1 -13.70 7.07 7.43
C MET A 1 -12.57 7.08 8.42
N GLU A 2 -11.87 8.20 8.59
CA GLU A 2 -10.90 8.37 9.68
C GLU A 2 -11.67 8.23 11.00
N ALA A 3 -11.26 7.28 11.84
CA ALA A 3 -11.87 7.13 13.16
C ALA A 3 -11.39 8.31 14.03
N VAL A 4 -12.26 9.31 14.21
CA VAL A 4 -11.98 10.44 15.10
C VAL A 4 -12.23 9.99 16.53
N PHE A 5 -11.17 9.78 17.29
CA PHE A 5 -11.30 9.43 18.70
C PHE A 5 -11.74 10.65 19.52
N PRO A 6 -12.63 10.48 20.50
CA PRO A 6 -12.97 11.56 21.42
C PRO A 6 -11.79 11.90 22.32
N ARG A 7 -11.84 13.07 22.94
CA ARG A 7 -10.86 13.45 23.97
C ARG A 7 -11.06 12.62 25.23
N PHE A 8 -10.06 11.86 25.62
CA PHE A 8 -10.10 11.03 26.82
C PHE A 8 -9.44 11.72 28.02
N LYS A 9 -10.24 12.28 28.93
CA LYS A 9 -9.71 13.03 30.09
C LYS A 9 -9.03 12.16 31.16
N ALA A 10 -9.41 10.88 31.26
CA ALA A 10 -9.01 9.99 32.36
C ALA A 10 -8.44 8.64 31.92
N LEU A 11 -8.40 8.36 30.61
CA LEU A 11 -7.92 7.08 30.09
C LEU A 11 -6.43 6.91 30.42
N GLN A 12 -6.08 5.77 31.01
CA GLN A 12 -4.71 5.42 31.41
C GLN A 12 -4.12 4.30 30.56
N ARG A 13 -4.94 3.42 30.02
CA ARG A 13 -4.52 2.33 29.14
C ARG A 13 -5.44 2.25 27.94
N LEU A 14 -4.86 2.10 26.77
CA LEU A 14 -5.57 1.91 25.51
C LEU A 14 -4.91 0.77 24.74
N ASP A 15 -5.71 -0.20 24.34
CA ASP A 15 -5.27 -1.33 23.52
C ASP A 15 -6.12 -1.33 22.25
N LEU A 16 -5.46 -1.17 21.10
CA LEU A 16 -6.04 -1.23 19.77
C LEU A 16 -5.37 -2.35 18.95
N SER A 17 -4.82 -3.36 19.63
CA SER A 17 -4.16 -4.48 18.95
C SER A 17 -5.15 -5.28 18.11
N GLY A 18 -4.73 -5.72 16.93
CA GLY A 18 -5.57 -6.45 15.98
C GLY A 18 -6.65 -5.62 15.27
N VAL A 19 -6.71 -4.30 15.51
CA VAL A 19 -7.67 -3.43 14.83
C VAL A 19 -7.17 -3.10 13.41
N LYS A 20 -8.07 -3.18 12.43
CA LYS A 20 -7.80 -2.88 11.02
C LYS A 20 -7.78 -1.38 10.73
N LEU A 21 -6.85 -0.67 11.36
CA LEU A 21 -6.57 0.74 11.07
C LEU A 21 -5.58 0.83 9.91
N GLN A 22 -5.80 1.73 8.95
CA GLN A 22 -4.82 2.02 7.87
C GLN A 22 -3.82 3.11 8.28
N VAL A 23 -4.26 4.06 9.10
CA VAL A 23 -3.48 5.18 9.63
C VAL A 23 -3.75 5.30 11.11
N SER A 24 -2.73 5.68 11.90
CA SER A 24 -2.90 5.93 13.33
C SER A 24 -3.97 7.00 13.61
N PRO A 25 -4.83 6.80 14.62
CA PRO A 25 -5.84 7.79 14.96
C PRO A 25 -5.25 9.02 15.65
N ASP A 26 -5.96 10.14 15.53
CA ASP A 26 -5.71 11.33 16.34
C ASP A 26 -6.04 11.01 17.80
N LEU A 27 -5.05 11.14 18.69
CA LEU A 27 -5.19 10.69 20.08
C LEU A 27 -4.98 11.85 21.05
N ASN A 28 -6.04 12.28 21.73
CA ASN A 28 -5.97 13.30 22.77
C ASN A 28 -6.31 12.69 24.14
N ALA A 29 -5.29 12.16 24.80
CA ALA A 29 -5.42 11.42 26.05
C ALA A 29 -4.28 11.81 27.03
N PRO A 30 -4.42 12.92 27.76
CA PRO A 30 -3.32 13.48 28.57
C PRO A 30 -2.87 12.59 29.73
N LYS A 31 -3.70 11.65 30.18
CA LYS A 31 -3.39 10.71 31.28
C LYS A 31 -3.02 9.30 30.81
N LEU A 32 -2.91 9.09 29.50
CA LEU A 32 -2.60 7.78 28.95
C LEU A 32 -1.16 7.40 29.32
N VAL A 33 -0.99 6.20 29.85
CA VAL A 33 0.28 5.62 30.33
C VAL A 33 0.71 4.48 29.42
N ASP A 34 -0.22 3.60 29.05
CA ASP A 34 0.04 2.43 28.21
C ASP A 34 -0.76 2.50 26.90
N LEU A 35 -0.08 2.32 25.77
CA LEU A 35 -0.69 2.22 24.45
C LEU A 35 -0.17 0.97 23.71
N PHE A 36 -1.09 0.12 23.27
CA PHE A 36 -0.79 -1.08 22.48
C PHE A 36 -1.45 -0.99 21.11
N LEU A 37 -0.67 -1.20 20.05
CA LEU A 37 -1.05 -1.13 18.65
C LEU A 37 -0.55 -2.39 17.90
N ASP A 38 -0.49 -3.52 18.59
CA ASP A 38 0.15 -4.73 18.10
C ASP A 38 -0.72 -5.40 17.01
N GLN A 39 -0.10 -6.08 16.05
CA GLN A 39 -0.80 -6.81 14.98
C GLN A 39 -1.79 -5.95 14.18
N THR A 40 -1.46 -4.67 13.98
CA THR A 40 -2.31 -3.74 13.23
C THR A 40 -1.93 -3.72 11.74
N LEU A 41 -2.85 -3.24 10.91
CA LEU A 41 -2.65 -3.11 9.46
C LEU A 41 -2.25 -1.67 9.05
N MET A 42 -1.74 -0.88 10.00
CA MET A 42 -1.39 0.51 9.76
C MET A 42 -0.11 0.60 8.94
N GLU A 43 -0.10 1.43 7.90
CA GLU A 43 1.13 1.72 7.16
C GLU A 43 1.93 2.87 7.78
N VAL A 44 1.23 3.78 8.47
CA VAL A 44 1.79 5.02 9.03
C VAL A 44 1.31 5.27 10.45
N VAL A 45 2.24 5.64 11.32
CA VAL A 45 1.95 6.22 12.64
C VAL A 45 2.46 7.65 12.74
N ASP A 46 1.54 8.59 12.93
CA ASP A 46 1.85 10.02 13.04
C ASP A 46 1.77 10.52 14.47
N PHE A 47 2.92 10.54 15.14
CA PHE A 47 3.04 11.00 16.52
C PHE A 47 2.78 12.50 16.69
N SER A 48 2.82 13.29 15.60
CA SER A 48 2.49 14.72 15.67
C SER A 48 1.00 14.99 15.98
N ARG A 49 0.15 14.00 15.72
CA ARG A 49 -1.29 14.03 15.99
C ARG A 49 -1.65 13.49 17.39
N TRP A 50 -0.66 13.12 18.19
CA TRP A 50 -0.86 12.54 19.51
C TRP A 50 -0.54 13.54 20.63
N ASN A 51 -1.56 13.87 21.42
CA ASN A 51 -1.42 14.61 22.67
C ASN A 51 -1.48 13.65 23.87
N VAL A 52 -0.34 13.01 24.15
CA VAL A 52 -0.18 11.97 25.18
C VAL A 52 1.06 12.21 26.08
N PRO A 53 1.14 13.36 26.78
CA PRO A 53 2.32 13.74 27.58
C PRO A 53 2.65 12.82 28.77
N SER A 54 1.76 11.90 29.15
CA SER A 54 1.98 10.96 30.26
C SER A 54 2.37 9.55 29.79
N LEU A 55 2.51 9.33 28.49
CA LEU A 55 2.75 8.00 27.92
C LEU A 55 4.07 7.44 28.42
N GLN A 56 4.06 6.21 28.94
CA GLN A 56 5.25 5.52 29.46
C GLN A 56 5.61 4.30 28.63
N ARG A 57 4.61 3.53 28.17
CA ARG A 57 4.80 2.32 27.39
C ARG A 57 4.05 2.39 26.07
N LEU A 58 4.76 2.11 24.98
CA LEU A 58 4.20 1.98 23.63
C LEU A 58 4.67 0.67 22.99
N SER A 59 3.72 -0.09 22.49
CA SER A 59 3.95 -1.33 21.74
C SER A 59 3.30 -1.26 20.36
N ILE A 60 4.07 -1.61 19.33
CA ILE A 60 3.64 -1.74 17.93
C ILE A 60 4.31 -2.98 17.35
N ASP A 61 4.08 -4.12 17.99
CA ASP A 61 4.68 -5.39 17.65
C ASP A 61 3.89 -6.14 16.57
N ASP A 62 4.57 -6.95 15.77
CA ASP A 62 3.99 -7.78 14.70
C ASP A 62 3.11 -7.01 13.70
N SER A 63 3.39 -5.71 13.53
CA SER A 63 2.65 -4.83 12.64
C SER A 63 3.37 -4.72 11.30
N ILE A 64 3.39 -5.83 10.56
CA ILE A 64 4.14 -6.00 9.30
C ILE A 64 3.92 -4.84 8.31
N PRO A 65 2.69 -4.33 8.07
CA PRO A 65 2.46 -3.27 7.09
C PRO A 65 3.06 -1.91 7.47
N LEU A 66 3.48 -1.72 8.72
CA LEU A 66 4.03 -0.45 9.18
C LEU A 66 5.33 -0.14 8.44
N LYS A 67 5.30 0.92 7.63
CA LYS A 67 6.41 1.39 6.81
C LYS A 67 6.95 2.73 7.29
N PHE A 68 6.13 3.52 7.99
CA PHE A 68 6.46 4.90 8.32
C PHE A 68 6.04 5.29 9.73
N VAL A 69 6.90 6.08 10.36
CA VAL A 69 6.60 6.80 11.60
C VAL A 69 6.99 8.26 11.43
N THR A 70 6.15 9.16 11.92
CA THR A 70 6.33 10.60 11.73
C THR A 70 6.17 11.36 13.04
N GLY A 71 6.74 12.55 13.13
CA GLY A 71 6.74 13.34 14.37
C GLY A 71 7.85 12.92 15.34
N ARG A 72 7.59 13.07 16.64
CA ARG A 72 8.58 12.82 17.70
C ARG A 72 8.00 11.91 18.77
N LEU A 73 8.85 11.08 19.36
CA LEU A 73 8.44 10.25 20.48
C LEU A 73 8.13 11.15 21.71
N PRO A 74 7.00 10.92 22.42
CA PRO A 74 6.70 11.65 23.65
C PRO A 74 7.83 11.49 24.67
N ALA A 75 8.31 12.62 25.22
CA ALA A 75 9.47 12.64 26.11
C ALA A 75 9.29 11.81 27.40
N SER A 76 8.04 11.58 27.81
CA SER A 76 7.66 10.76 28.96
C SER A 76 7.90 9.26 28.76
N THR A 77 8.00 8.80 27.50
CA THR A 77 8.06 7.38 27.14
C THR A 77 9.32 6.73 27.71
N LYS A 78 9.14 5.60 28.40
CA LYS A 78 10.21 4.80 29.03
C LYS A 78 10.48 3.50 28.29
N GLU A 79 9.44 2.93 27.69
CA GLU A 79 9.50 1.64 27.00
C GLU A 79 8.85 1.78 25.63
N LEU A 80 9.61 1.43 24.58
CA LEU A 80 9.14 1.39 23.20
C LEU A 80 9.48 0.01 22.60
N SER A 81 8.46 -0.67 22.08
CA SER A 81 8.62 -1.89 21.29
C SER A 81 8.00 -1.70 19.92
N ILE A 82 8.79 -1.90 18.86
CA ILE A 82 8.33 -1.90 17.47
C ILE A 82 9.06 -3.05 16.77
N THR A 83 8.38 -4.18 16.62
CA THR A 83 8.99 -5.40 16.09
C THR A 83 8.28 -5.95 14.86
N ASN A 84 9.01 -6.67 14.01
CA ASN A 84 8.48 -7.34 12.81
C ASN A 84 7.68 -6.39 11.91
N THR A 85 8.32 -5.30 11.48
CA THR A 85 7.71 -4.27 10.62
C THR A 85 8.49 -4.06 9.33
N LEU A 86 7.90 -3.33 8.38
CA LEU A 86 8.57 -2.87 7.15
C LEU A 86 9.21 -1.48 7.31
N LEU A 87 9.34 -0.98 8.54
CA LEU A 87 9.95 0.30 8.85
C LEU A 87 11.44 0.28 8.49
N THR A 88 11.87 1.24 7.66
CA THR A 88 13.27 1.33 7.22
C THR A 88 14.06 2.41 7.95
N ALA A 89 13.42 3.44 8.50
CA ALA A 89 14.10 4.49 9.27
C ALA A 89 13.12 5.25 10.17
N PHE A 90 13.65 5.89 11.21
CA PHE A 90 12.93 6.90 11.99
C PHE A 90 13.29 8.32 11.51
N PRO A 91 12.42 9.31 11.73
CA PRO A 91 12.80 10.72 11.57
C PRO A 91 14.04 11.07 12.41
N GLN A 92 14.92 11.92 11.89
CA GLN A 92 16.19 12.27 12.54
C GLN A 92 16.02 12.80 13.98
N SER A 93 14.95 13.56 14.23
CA SER A 93 14.62 14.13 15.55
C SER A 93 13.69 13.25 16.40
N PHE A 94 13.38 12.02 15.98
CA PHE A 94 12.38 11.18 16.65
C PHE A 94 12.73 10.88 18.10
N PHE A 95 14.01 10.58 18.38
CA PHE A 95 14.52 10.24 19.72
C PHE A 95 15.22 11.40 20.44
N GLU A 96 15.23 12.61 19.88
CA GLU A 96 16.04 13.75 20.35
C GLU A 96 15.79 14.12 21.83
N LYS A 97 14.53 14.05 22.27
CA LYS A 97 14.11 14.34 23.66
C LYS A 97 13.69 13.07 24.43
N SER A 98 14.09 11.90 23.95
CA SER A 98 13.66 10.64 24.54
C SER A 98 14.34 10.39 25.89
N SER A 99 13.61 9.75 26.80
CA SER A 99 14.13 9.29 28.10
C SER A 99 13.94 7.78 28.26
N LEU A 100 14.03 7.07 27.14
CA LEU A 100 13.83 5.63 27.02
C LEU A 100 14.83 4.87 27.88
N ARG A 101 14.33 3.79 28.48
CA ARG A 101 15.11 2.81 29.23
C ARG A 101 15.14 1.47 28.52
N VAL A 102 14.05 1.15 27.81
CA VAL A 102 13.89 -0.07 27.03
C VAL A 102 13.47 0.32 25.62
N LEU A 103 14.19 -0.21 24.64
CA LEU A 103 13.90 -0.06 23.22
C LEU A 103 14.06 -1.42 22.56
N ILE A 104 13.02 -1.89 21.88
CA ILE A 104 13.03 -3.16 21.15
C ILE A 104 12.67 -2.87 19.70
N LEU A 105 13.58 -3.15 18.76
CA LEU A 105 13.45 -2.85 17.33
C LEU A 105 13.74 -4.06 16.42
N THR A 106 13.54 -5.28 16.91
CA THR A 106 13.92 -6.51 16.21
C THR A 106 13.00 -6.82 15.01
N GLY A 107 13.51 -7.56 14.03
CA GLY A 107 12.71 -8.04 12.90
C GLY A 107 12.34 -6.98 11.85
N SER A 108 12.92 -5.78 11.93
CA SER A 108 12.77 -4.73 10.90
C SER A 108 14.07 -4.56 10.11
N ASN A 109 13.96 -4.33 8.81
CA ASN A 109 15.11 -4.17 7.92
C ASN A 109 15.45 -2.68 7.74
N PHE A 110 16.18 -2.13 8.72
CA PHE A 110 16.56 -0.72 8.72
C PHE A 110 17.60 -0.38 7.64
N ASP A 111 17.53 0.86 7.15
CA ASP A 111 18.52 1.43 6.27
C ASP A 111 19.81 1.74 7.03
N CYS A 112 20.84 0.95 6.74
CA CYS A 112 22.15 1.03 7.38
C CYS A 112 23.09 2.06 6.73
N ASP A 113 22.61 2.89 5.79
CA ASP A 113 23.34 4.08 5.38
C ASP A 113 23.66 4.95 6.63
N PRO A 114 24.94 5.26 6.92
CA PRO A 114 25.33 5.99 8.12
C PRO A 114 24.58 7.31 8.32
N CYS A 115 24.22 7.97 7.22
CA CYS A 115 23.53 9.25 7.24
C CYS A 115 22.03 9.12 7.49
N VAL A 116 21.42 8.05 6.99
CA VAL A 116 20.02 7.72 7.30
C VAL A 116 19.90 7.24 8.75
N PHE A 117 20.84 6.43 9.22
CA PHE A 117 20.80 5.80 10.54
C PHE A 117 21.13 6.75 11.70
N GLN A 118 21.38 8.04 11.44
CA GLN A 118 21.70 9.05 12.47
C GLN A 118 20.61 9.22 13.54
N TRP A 119 19.35 8.91 13.24
CA TRP A 119 18.26 8.92 14.23
C TRP A 119 18.56 8.01 15.44
N SER A 120 19.43 7.01 15.28
CA SER A 120 19.81 6.05 16.31
C SER A 120 20.75 6.64 17.38
N LEU A 121 21.46 7.74 17.08
CA LEU A 121 22.52 8.28 17.96
C LEU A 121 22.06 8.54 19.40
N PRO A 122 20.87 9.14 19.67
CA PRO A 122 20.39 9.36 21.04
C PRO A 122 20.11 8.07 21.81
N VAL A 123 19.89 6.96 21.12
CA VAL A 123 19.46 5.66 21.68
C VAL A 123 20.45 4.53 21.35
N ALA A 124 21.66 4.85 20.89
CA ALA A 124 22.64 3.86 20.42
C ALA A 124 22.97 2.78 21.48
N ARG A 125 22.98 3.16 22.76
CA ARG A 125 23.21 2.23 23.90
C ARG A 125 22.10 1.19 24.06
N LEU A 126 20.88 1.49 23.62
CA LEU A 126 19.73 0.59 23.72
C LEU A 126 19.58 -0.28 22.46
N ILE A 127 19.99 0.24 21.29
CA ILE A 127 19.88 -0.46 20.01
C ILE A 127 20.86 -1.64 19.94
N GLY A 128 22.11 -1.47 20.40
CA GLY A 128 23.08 -2.55 20.53
C GLY A 128 23.11 -3.50 19.32
N ASN A 129 22.95 -4.80 19.56
CA ASN A 129 22.96 -5.86 18.54
C ASN A 129 21.58 -6.16 17.93
N GLN A 130 20.57 -5.32 18.16
CA GLN A 130 19.22 -5.57 17.64
C GLN A 130 19.09 -5.29 16.15
N THR A 131 19.96 -4.43 15.62
CA THR A 131 19.99 -4.05 14.21
C THR A 131 21.26 -4.56 13.54
N LEU A 132 21.19 -4.82 12.24
CA LEU A 132 22.36 -5.16 11.42
C LEU A 132 23.28 -3.95 11.17
N CYS A 133 22.82 -2.75 11.51
CA CYS A 133 23.53 -1.49 11.29
C CYS A 133 24.43 -1.14 12.48
N ALA A 134 25.60 -0.55 12.19
CA ALA A 134 26.47 0.04 13.20
C ALA A 134 26.24 1.57 13.25
N PRO A 135 26.03 2.18 14.44
CA PRO A 135 25.89 3.62 14.55
C PRO A 135 27.24 4.30 14.30
N VAL A 136 27.30 5.16 13.28
CA VAL A 136 28.49 5.97 12.96
C VAL A 136 28.09 7.43 12.88
N GLN A 137 28.83 8.30 13.56
CA GLN A 137 28.66 9.74 13.44
C GLN A 137 29.50 10.23 12.25
N GLU A 138 28.88 10.34 11.08
CA GLU A 138 29.49 10.94 9.89
C GLU A 138 28.97 12.36 9.64
N ASN A 139 29.83 13.21 9.07
CA ASN A 139 29.41 14.50 8.53
C ASN A 139 28.65 14.28 7.24
N CYS A 140 27.34 14.12 7.38
CA CYS A 140 26.45 13.81 6.27
C CYS A 140 26.14 15.05 5.45
N THR A 141 26.48 14.97 4.16
CA THR A 141 26.01 15.92 3.16
C THR A 141 24.56 15.63 2.79
N LEU A 142 23.89 16.63 2.19
CA LEU A 142 22.51 16.50 1.75
C LEU A 142 22.33 15.30 0.81
N GLY A 143 21.37 14.43 1.14
CA GLY A 143 21.07 13.26 0.32
C GLY A 143 19.67 12.70 0.55
N ILE A 144 19.31 11.71 -0.27
CA ILE A 144 18.06 10.95 -0.17
C ILE A 144 18.44 9.47 -0.20
N SER A 145 17.96 8.70 0.79
CA SER A 145 18.15 7.25 0.86
C SER A 145 17.80 6.58 -0.46
N LYS A 146 18.53 5.50 -0.80
CA LYS A 146 18.25 4.61 -1.95
C LYS A 146 17.72 3.24 -1.54
N HIS A 147 17.48 2.99 -0.25
CA HIS A 147 17.07 1.68 0.25
C HIS A 147 15.70 1.24 -0.28
N ASN A 148 14.70 2.15 -0.28
CA ASN A 148 13.37 1.81 -0.79
C ASN A 148 13.38 1.72 -2.34
N PRO A 149 12.52 0.87 -2.95
CA PRO A 149 12.48 0.73 -4.41
C PRO A 149 11.96 2.00 -5.09
N ASP A 150 12.45 2.26 -6.31
CA ASP A 150 12.00 3.39 -7.14
C ASP A 150 10.61 3.18 -7.73
N ILE A 151 10.08 1.95 -7.74
CA ILE A 151 8.75 1.63 -8.27
C ILE A 151 7.82 1.25 -7.13
N ILE A 152 6.79 2.05 -6.92
CA ILE A 152 5.75 1.81 -5.92
C ILE A 152 4.52 1.22 -6.62
N ARG A 153 4.04 0.10 -6.10
CA ARG A 153 2.84 -0.60 -6.58
C ARG A 153 1.83 -0.68 -5.45
N THR A 154 0.57 -0.42 -5.76
CA THR A 154 -0.55 -0.48 -4.80
C THR A 154 -1.81 -0.90 -5.53
N GLU A 155 -2.79 -1.43 -4.80
CA GLU A 155 -4.07 -1.79 -5.39
C GLU A 155 -4.96 -0.57 -5.67
N PHE A 156 -5.94 -0.75 -6.53
CA PHE A 156 -6.92 0.30 -6.83
C PHE A 156 -7.68 0.73 -5.58
N SER A 157 -7.90 2.04 -5.40
CA SER A 157 -8.61 2.65 -4.27
C SER A 157 -7.88 2.67 -2.93
N GLU A 158 -6.63 2.17 -2.88
CA GLU A 158 -5.80 2.28 -1.67
C GLU A 158 -5.22 3.69 -1.48
N SER A 159 -4.65 3.94 -0.31
CA SER A 159 -3.98 5.21 0.03
C SER A 159 -2.52 4.97 0.41
N PRO A 160 -1.65 4.64 -0.57
CA PRO A 160 -0.25 4.29 -0.32
C PRO A 160 0.58 5.49 0.11
N VAL A 161 1.71 5.19 0.75
CA VAL A 161 2.70 6.19 1.12
C VAL A 161 4.01 5.99 0.37
N ILE A 162 4.45 7.05 -0.30
CA ILE A 162 5.71 7.09 -1.04
C ILE A 162 6.81 7.63 -0.10
N PRO A 163 7.85 6.84 0.19
CA PRO A 163 8.95 7.26 1.06
C PRO A 163 9.77 8.37 0.43
N CYS A 164 10.17 9.37 1.22
CA CYS A 164 11.34 10.18 0.90
C CYS A 164 12.16 10.46 2.15
N ILE A 165 13.13 9.59 2.41
CA ILE A 165 14.01 9.69 3.56
C ILE A 165 15.20 10.57 3.15
N ALA A 166 15.05 11.87 3.37
CA ALA A 166 16.09 12.85 3.16
C ALA A 166 16.95 13.00 4.42
N TYR A 167 18.27 13.10 4.25
CA TYR A 167 19.24 13.30 5.32
C TYR A 167 20.13 14.51 5.02
N GLY A 168 20.60 15.14 6.08
CA GLY A 168 21.38 16.37 6.05
C GLY A 168 21.44 16.99 7.44
N SER A 169 22.38 17.91 7.65
CA SER A 169 22.53 18.65 8.90
C SER A 169 22.67 20.15 8.60
N PRO A 170 21.64 20.98 8.85
CA PRO A 170 20.35 20.69 9.48
C PRO A 170 19.42 19.79 8.65
N GLN A 171 18.39 19.22 9.29
CA GLN A 171 17.40 18.37 8.62
C GLN A 171 16.82 19.10 7.40
N PRO A 172 16.86 18.50 6.20
CA PRO A 172 16.43 19.18 4.98
C PRO A 172 14.90 19.29 4.88
N ALA A 173 14.45 20.33 4.18
CA ALA A 173 13.05 20.45 3.78
C ALA A 173 12.76 19.53 2.59
N VAL A 174 11.57 18.94 2.54
CA VAL A 174 11.18 18.00 1.49
C VAL A 174 9.99 18.55 0.71
N GLU A 175 10.11 18.59 -0.61
CA GLU A 175 9.06 19.02 -1.53
C GLU A 175 8.69 17.91 -2.49
N TRP A 176 7.40 17.86 -2.85
CA TRP A 176 6.87 16.88 -3.79
C TRP A 176 6.31 17.54 -5.03
N TRP A 177 6.64 16.94 -6.17
CA TRP A 177 6.22 17.40 -7.48
C TRP A 177 5.74 16.23 -8.34
N LEU A 178 4.75 16.46 -9.19
CA LEU A 178 4.53 15.60 -10.35
C LEU A 178 5.61 15.89 -11.38
N TYR A 179 6.11 14.85 -12.05
CA TYR A 179 7.13 15.03 -13.08
C TYR A 179 6.56 15.67 -14.35
N ARG A 180 5.35 15.29 -14.77
CA ARG A 180 4.67 15.83 -15.97
C ARG A 180 3.15 15.93 -15.78
N PRO A 181 2.55 17.13 -15.90
CA PRO A 181 3.21 18.44 -15.87
C PRO A 181 3.91 18.67 -14.52
N ALA A 182 4.93 19.53 -14.50
CA ALA A 182 5.67 19.88 -13.29
C ALA A 182 4.76 20.61 -12.29
N THR A 183 4.06 19.84 -11.46
CA THR A 183 2.99 20.34 -10.58
C THR A 183 3.41 20.17 -9.15
N TYR A 184 3.45 21.27 -8.40
CA TYR A 184 3.76 21.24 -6.97
C TYR A 184 2.63 20.56 -6.18
N LEU A 185 2.98 19.61 -5.31
CA LEU A 185 2.04 18.84 -4.50
C LEU A 185 2.02 19.30 -3.04
N GLY A 186 3.17 19.68 -2.49
CA GLY A 186 3.29 20.18 -1.12
C GLY A 186 4.73 20.15 -0.61
N LYS A 187 4.91 20.62 0.63
CA LYS A 187 6.21 20.68 1.33
C LYS A 187 6.08 20.26 2.78
N PHE A 188 7.09 19.56 3.25
CA PHE A 188 7.42 19.39 4.65
C PHE A 188 8.60 20.31 5.01
N ASP A 189 8.40 21.14 6.02
CA ASP A 189 9.43 22.02 6.56
C ASP A 189 9.72 21.64 8.03
N PRO A 190 10.94 21.16 8.36
CA PRO A 190 11.27 20.74 9.70
C PRO A 190 11.26 21.89 10.72
N ALA A 191 11.40 23.15 10.29
CA ALA A 191 11.34 24.31 11.18
C ALA A 191 9.89 24.70 11.55
N ALA A 192 8.95 24.52 10.61
CA ALA A 192 7.54 24.82 10.84
C ALA A 192 6.77 23.67 11.51
N ASP A 193 7.33 22.45 11.48
CA ASP A 193 6.73 21.19 11.96
C ASP A 193 5.26 21.02 11.50
N ARG A 194 4.96 21.55 10.31
CA ARG A 194 3.63 21.53 9.73
C ARG A 194 3.73 21.14 8.27
N PRO A 195 3.09 20.03 7.86
CA PRO A 195 2.97 19.72 6.46
C PRO A 195 2.04 20.75 5.79
N LEU A 196 2.52 21.35 4.71
CA LEU A 196 1.69 22.18 3.84
C LEU A 196 1.22 21.33 2.67
N SER A 197 -0.01 20.80 2.75
CA SER A 197 -0.67 20.20 1.59
C SER A 197 -1.40 21.29 0.80
N THR A 198 -1.14 21.33 -0.50
CA THR A 198 -1.80 22.25 -1.44
C THR A 198 -2.93 21.59 -2.22
N ASN A 199 -3.04 20.25 -2.22
CA ASN A 199 -3.93 19.52 -3.12
C ASN A 199 -4.75 18.44 -2.40
N SER A 200 -5.98 18.20 -2.88
CA SER A 200 -6.88 17.16 -2.35
C SER A 200 -6.45 15.73 -2.69
N CYS A 201 -5.59 15.53 -3.68
CA CYS A 201 -5.14 14.20 -4.10
C CYS A 201 -4.23 13.52 -3.09
N CYS A 202 -3.48 14.33 -2.34
CA CYS A 202 -2.24 13.89 -1.75
C CYS A 202 -1.90 14.75 -0.53
N THR A 203 -1.30 14.16 0.49
CA THR A 203 -0.82 14.88 1.67
C THR A 203 0.65 14.57 1.88
N VAL A 204 1.46 15.61 2.04
CA VAL A 204 2.82 15.43 2.52
C VAL A 204 2.73 15.22 4.03
N LEU A 205 3.30 14.13 4.52
CA LEU A 205 3.31 13.79 5.93
C LEU A 205 4.47 14.49 6.64
N SER A 206 4.37 14.64 7.96
CA SER A 206 5.50 15.05 8.79
C SER A 206 6.69 14.11 8.53
N GLY A 207 7.89 14.63 8.34
CA GLY A 207 9.05 13.81 7.92
C GLY A 207 9.19 13.58 6.41
N GLY A 208 8.29 14.13 5.58
CA GLY A 208 8.52 14.30 4.14
C GLY A 208 8.03 13.16 3.24
N ALA A 209 7.36 12.13 3.75
CA ALA A 209 6.71 11.13 2.92
C ALA A 209 5.44 11.69 2.23
N LEU A 210 5.05 11.14 1.07
CA LEU A 210 3.84 11.55 0.36
C LEU A 210 2.77 10.47 0.46
N MET A 211 1.64 10.78 1.10
CA MET A 211 0.46 9.93 1.09
C MET A 211 -0.42 10.31 -0.09
N LEU A 212 -0.76 9.32 -0.91
CA LEU A 212 -1.76 9.46 -1.97
C LEU A 212 -3.12 9.03 -1.42
N HIS A 213 -4.19 9.73 -1.76
CA HIS A 213 -5.53 9.40 -1.28
C HIS A 213 -6.37 8.72 -2.36
N ASN A 214 -6.90 7.54 -2.04
CA ASN A 214 -7.84 6.80 -2.86
C ASN A 214 -7.40 6.72 -4.33
N VAL A 215 -6.25 6.09 -4.55
CA VAL A 215 -5.55 6.09 -5.83
C VAL A 215 -6.37 5.44 -6.93
N ASN A 216 -6.31 6.04 -8.12
CA ASN A 216 -6.95 5.55 -9.33
C ASN A 216 -5.98 5.69 -10.52
N ARG A 217 -6.46 5.41 -11.73
CA ARG A 217 -5.63 5.44 -12.95
C ARG A 217 -4.96 6.79 -13.23
N SER A 218 -5.53 7.91 -12.77
CA SER A 218 -4.95 9.24 -12.97
C SER A 218 -3.72 9.52 -12.11
N PHE A 219 -3.45 8.68 -11.09
CA PHE A 219 -2.26 8.81 -10.25
C PHE A 219 -1.03 8.14 -10.87
N ILE A 220 -1.18 7.36 -11.94
CA ILE A 220 -0.07 6.69 -12.62
C ILE A 220 0.81 7.75 -13.29
N GLU A 221 1.88 8.15 -12.60
CA GLU A 221 2.89 9.10 -13.06
C GLU A 221 4.18 8.92 -12.24
N ARG A 222 5.21 9.68 -12.59
CA ARG A 222 6.43 9.86 -11.80
C ARG A 222 6.26 10.99 -10.79
N TYR A 223 6.57 10.69 -9.55
CA TYR A 223 6.60 11.63 -8.44
C TYR A 223 8.06 11.97 -8.13
N VAL A 224 8.35 13.26 -8.00
CA VAL A 224 9.69 13.75 -7.71
C VAL A 224 9.71 14.25 -6.27
N CYS A 225 10.53 13.61 -5.45
CA CYS A 225 10.91 14.15 -4.16
C CYS A 225 12.14 15.05 -4.35
N VAL A 226 12.10 16.26 -3.80
CA VAL A 226 13.23 17.19 -3.77
C VAL A 226 13.55 17.51 -2.32
N ALA A 227 14.75 17.17 -1.88
CA ALA A 227 15.28 17.60 -0.59
C ALA A 227 16.09 18.88 -0.78
N ARG A 228 15.80 19.90 0.03
CA ARG A 228 16.47 21.21 0.02
C ARG A 228 17.13 21.50 1.35
N GLN A 229 18.38 21.93 1.29
CA GLN A 229 19.13 22.42 2.43
C GLN A 229 19.89 23.66 2.00
N ASP A 230 19.53 24.82 2.56
CA ASP A 230 20.08 26.12 2.19
C ASP A 230 20.02 26.38 0.66
N SER A 231 21.17 26.41 -0.02
CA SER A 231 21.28 26.58 -1.48
C SER A 231 21.39 25.27 -2.26
N GLU A 232 21.55 24.14 -1.58
CA GLU A 232 21.70 22.83 -2.22
C GLU A 232 20.35 22.12 -2.34
N SER A 233 20.20 21.37 -3.43
CA SER A 233 19.01 20.55 -3.67
C SER A 233 19.38 19.24 -4.34
N VAL A 234 18.82 18.16 -3.82
CA VAL A 234 18.92 16.82 -4.42
C VAL A 234 17.52 16.31 -4.69
N SER A 235 17.36 15.44 -5.69
CA SER A 235 16.05 14.90 -6.04
C SER A 235 16.09 13.41 -6.34
N ARG A 236 14.96 12.74 -6.12
CA ARG A 236 14.73 11.34 -6.41
C ARG A 236 13.37 11.16 -7.07
N ILE A 237 13.29 10.27 -8.06
CA ILE A 237 12.09 10.03 -8.85
C ILE A 237 11.51 8.66 -8.50
N PHE A 238 10.23 8.63 -8.14
CA PHE A 238 9.46 7.42 -7.87
C PHE A 238 8.44 7.19 -8.98
N HIS A 239 8.36 5.96 -9.48
CA HIS A 239 7.39 5.54 -10.48
C HIS A 239 6.21 4.90 -9.78
N PHE A 240 5.07 5.58 -9.76
CA PHE A 240 3.85 5.02 -9.20
C PHE A 240 3.11 4.18 -10.24
N ARG A 241 2.70 2.97 -9.85
CA ARG A 241 1.92 2.06 -10.69
C ARG A 241 0.79 1.43 -9.88
N LEU A 242 -0.34 1.18 -10.54
CA LEU A 242 -1.38 0.34 -9.97
C LEU A 242 -1.01 -1.13 -10.18
N ASP A 243 -1.17 -1.92 -9.13
CA ASP A 243 -1.16 -3.37 -9.20
C ASP A 243 -2.56 -3.89 -9.51
N TYR A 244 -2.67 -4.64 -10.60
CA TYR A 244 -3.90 -5.30 -11.02
C TYR A 244 -3.79 -6.82 -10.84
N SER A 245 -2.73 -7.33 -10.19
CA SER A 245 -2.52 -8.75 -9.95
C SER A 245 -3.73 -9.41 -9.27
N SER A 246 -4.37 -8.73 -8.31
CA SER A 246 -5.59 -9.18 -7.63
C SER A 246 -6.80 -9.29 -8.56
N TRP A 247 -6.84 -8.57 -9.69
CA TRP A 247 -7.93 -8.69 -10.66
C TRP A 247 -7.78 -9.94 -11.54
N TYR A 248 -6.54 -10.40 -11.75
CA TYR A 248 -6.28 -11.64 -12.49
C TYR A 248 -6.50 -12.90 -11.64
N SER A 249 -6.59 -12.78 -10.32
CA SER A 249 -7.01 -13.89 -9.44
C SER A 249 -8.53 -14.01 -9.32
N LEU A 250 -9.32 -13.07 -9.84
CA LEU A 250 -10.77 -13.17 -9.85
C LEU A 250 -11.23 -14.24 -10.85
N ASP A 251 -12.22 -15.04 -10.46
CA ASP A 251 -12.87 -16.09 -11.26
C ASP A 251 -13.57 -15.61 -12.54
N LEU A 252 -13.47 -14.32 -12.87
CA LEU A 252 -13.94 -13.75 -14.12
C LEU A 252 -13.29 -14.44 -15.32
N PHE A 253 -11.98 -14.69 -15.28
CA PHE A 253 -11.29 -15.38 -16.37
C PHE A 253 -11.68 -16.85 -16.45
N ASN A 254 -11.86 -17.53 -15.31
CA ASN A 254 -12.40 -18.88 -15.27
C ASN A 254 -13.81 -18.93 -15.88
N SER A 255 -14.68 -17.99 -15.51
CA SER A 255 -16.07 -17.95 -15.98
C SER A 255 -16.17 -17.66 -17.48
N VAL A 256 -15.36 -16.72 -17.99
CA VAL A 256 -15.30 -16.41 -19.43
C VAL A 256 -14.71 -17.57 -20.23
N PHE A 257 -13.67 -18.21 -19.72
CA PHE A 257 -13.06 -19.38 -20.36
C PHE A 257 -14.03 -20.57 -20.43
N TRP A 258 -14.64 -20.96 -19.31
CA TRP A 258 -15.63 -22.05 -19.28
C TRP A 258 -16.90 -21.71 -20.06
N GLY A 259 -17.33 -20.44 -20.04
CA GLY A 259 -18.43 -19.94 -20.87
C GLY A 259 -18.13 -20.08 -22.37
N GLY A 260 -16.91 -19.78 -22.80
CA GLY A 260 -16.46 -19.98 -24.18
C GLY A 260 -16.48 -21.45 -24.61
N ILE A 261 -15.95 -22.34 -23.76
CA ILE A 261 -15.97 -23.80 -24.00
C ILE A 261 -17.41 -24.31 -24.08
N ALA A 262 -18.27 -23.95 -23.13
CA ALA A 262 -19.67 -24.39 -23.13
C ALA A 262 -20.41 -23.93 -24.40
N THR A 263 -20.19 -22.68 -24.81
CA THR A 263 -20.79 -22.13 -26.03
C THR A 263 -20.30 -22.88 -27.28
N ALA A 264 -19.00 -23.17 -27.38
CA ALA A 264 -18.45 -23.93 -28.49
C ALA A 264 -19.04 -25.36 -28.55
N VAL A 265 -19.14 -26.05 -27.41
CA VAL A 265 -19.74 -27.39 -27.33
C VAL A 265 -21.21 -27.36 -27.74
N LEU A 266 -21.98 -26.36 -27.28
CA LEU A 266 -23.40 -26.21 -27.64
C LEU A 266 -23.58 -25.97 -29.14
N VAL A 267 -22.79 -25.06 -29.74
CA VAL A 267 -22.86 -24.76 -31.17
C VAL A 267 -22.48 -25.99 -32.00
N CYS A 268 -21.41 -26.70 -31.63
CA CYS A 268 -21.00 -27.93 -32.30
C CYS A 268 -22.07 -29.04 -32.19
N SER A 269 -22.65 -29.22 -31.00
CA SER A 269 -23.69 -30.22 -30.76
C SER A 269 -24.95 -29.91 -31.56
N PHE A 270 -25.37 -28.64 -31.61
CA PHE A 270 -26.54 -28.21 -32.38
C PHE A 270 -26.32 -28.39 -33.89
N SER A 271 -25.15 -28.01 -34.40
CA SER A 271 -24.76 -28.23 -35.79
C SER A 271 -24.77 -29.72 -36.15
N PHE A 272 -24.25 -30.57 -35.27
CA PHE A 272 -24.28 -32.03 -35.45
C PHE A 272 -25.71 -32.57 -35.51
N LEU A 273 -26.59 -32.16 -34.59
CA LEU A 273 -28.00 -32.58 -34.57
C LEU A 273 -28.75 -32.15 -35.82
N LEU A 274 -28.53 -30.92 -36.30
CA LEU A 274 -29.12 -30.44 -37.55
C LEU A 274 -28.65 -31.27 -38.75
N ASN A 275 -27.36 -31.62 -38.81
CA ASN A 275 -26.80 -32.43 -39.89
C ASN A 275 -27.38 -33.86 -39.88
N ILE A 276 -27.46 -34.50 -38.70
CA ILE A 276 -28.11 -35.82 -38.57
C ILE A 276 -29.58 -35.75 -38.98
N THR A 277 -30.31 -34.73 -38.52
CA THR A 277 -31.73 -34.53 -38.86
C THR A 277 -31.90 -34.35 -40.37
N TRP A 278 -31.03 -33.58 -41.02
CA TRP A 278 -31.02 -33.41 -42.47
C TRP A 278 -30.79 -34.72 -43.24
N ILE A 279 -29.83 -35.54 -42.79
CA ILE A 279 -29.55 -36.84 -43.41
C ILE A 279 -30.76 -37.78 -43.29
N LEU A 280 -31.39 -37.83 -42.11
CA LEU A 280 -32.56 -38.70 -41.87
C LEU A 280 -33.80 -38.24 -42.64
N THR A 281 -34.08 -36.93 -42.71
CA THR A 281 -35.21 -36.40 -43.47
C THR A 281 -35.01 -36.63 -44.97
N ARG A 282 -33.80 -36.39 -45.51
CA ARG A 282 -33.49 -36.69 -46.91
C ARG A 282 -33.71 -38.17 -47.25
N LYS A 283 -33.25 -39.09 -46.41
CA LYS A 283 -33.47 -40.53 -46.61
C LYS A 283 -34.96 -40.89 -46.55
N SER A 284 -35.70 -40.32 -45.61
CA SER A 284 -37.14 -40.56 -45.45
C SER A 284 -37.96 -40.04 -46.63
N ILE A 285 -37.63 -38.85 -47.14
CA ILE A 285 -38.25 -38.24 -48.32
C ILE A 285 -37.95 -39.08 -49.57
N LEU A 286 -36.68 -39.47 -49.79
CA LEU A 286 -36.32 -40.33 -50.92
C LEU A 286 -37.04 -41.68 -50.88
N TRP A 287 -37.15 -42.29 -49.69
CA TRP A 287 -37.90 -43.52 -49.50
C TRP A 287 -39.40 -43.34 -49.82
N TRP A 288 -40.02 -42.23 -49.37
CA TRP A 288 -41.41 -41.91 -49.70
C TRP A 288 -41.62 -41.70 -51.21
N ILE A 289 -40.71 -40.99 -51.88
CA ILE A 289 -40.74 -40.78 -53.34
C ILE A 289 -40.66 -42.13 -54.08
N GLN A 290 -39.70 -42.99 -53.69
CA GLN A 290 -39.57 -44.33 -54.29
C GLN A 290 -40.83 -45.17 -54.08
N ARG A 291 -41.39 -45.16 -52.87
CA ARG A 291 -42.62 -45.90 -52.56
C ARG A 291 -43.82 -45.40 -53.36
N PHE A 292 -43.97 -44.08 -53.50
CA PHE A 292 -45.03 -43.49 -54.33
C PHE A 292 -44.88 -43.88 -55.80
N LEU A 293 -43.64 -43.85 -56.33
CA LEU A 293 -43.35 -44.25 -57.70
C LEU A 293 -43.65 -45.73 -57.95
N THR A 294 -43.36 -46.59 -56.98
CA THR A 294 -43.62 -48.05 -57.07
C THR A 294 -45.13 -48.34 -57.02
N LEU A 295 -45.87 -47.62 -56.16
CA LEU A 295 -47.34 -47.69 -56.12
C LEU A 295 -47.96 -47.19 -57.43
N LEU A 296 -47.44 -46.11 -58.02
CA LEU A 296 -47.92 -45.58 -59.29
C LEU A 296 -47.72 -46.58 -60.44
N LEU A 297 -46.57 -47.25 -60.48
CA LEU A 297 -46.26 -48.30 -61.46
C LEU A 297 -47.17 -49.53 -61.29
N LEU A 298 -47.52 -49.90 -60.05
CA LEU A 298 -48.47 -50.99 -59.78
C LEU A 298 -49.91 -50.62 -60.18
N THR A 299 -50.31 -49.34 -60.06
CA THR A 299 -51.64 -48.88 -60.51
C THR A 299 -51.77 -48.71 -62.02
N HIS A 300 -50.67 -48.47 -62.74
CA HIS A 300 -50.66 -48.37 -64.21
C HIS A 300 -50.32 -49.70 -64.92
N GLY A 301 -49.92 -50.75 -64.18
CA GLY A 301 -49.62 -52.08 -64.71
C GLY A 301 -50.82 -53.03 -64.85
N ASN A 302 -52.02 -52.61 -64.45
CA ASN A 302 -53.27 -53.34 -64.68
C ASN A 302 -54.19 -52.54 -65.60
N ILE A 303 -53.87 -52.56 -66.89
CA ILE A 303 -54.82 -52.26 -67.97
C ILE A 303 -54.76 -53.49 -68.89
N PRO A 304 -55.88 -54.24 -69.08
CA PRO A 304 -55.93 -55.42 -69.93
C PRO A 304 -55.68 -55.11 -71.41
#